data_AF-A0A0F9C4D8-F1
#
_entry.id   AF-A0A0F9C4D8-F1
#
_cell.length_a   1.000
_cell.length_b   1.000
_cell.length_c   1.000
_cell.angle_alpha   90.00
_cell.angle_beta   90.00
_cell.angle_gamma   90.00
#
_symmetry.space_group_name_H-M   'P 1'
#
loop_
_entity.id
_entity.type
_entity.pdbx_description
1 polymer ?
#
loop_
_entity_poly.entity_id
_entity_poly.type
_entity_poly.pdbx_seq_one_letter_code
_entity_poly.pdbx_strand_id
1 'polypeptide(L)'
;MPNYYTYIYLDPRKPGYYEYLGISFDYEPFYIGKGSSVRWYPSVHVGRPRSEYLTNKLKKIGLNNVIKLKLIDNLSESDAFLFEQLYIKIIGRKCVGEGP
;
A
#
# COMPACT_ATOMS: atom_id res chain seq x y z
N MET A 1 -2.91 23.50 -2.56
CA MET A 1 -3.89 22.77 -1.73
C MET A 1 -3.29 21.43 -1.32
N PRO A 2 -3.57 20.93 -0.10
CA PRO A 2 -3.03 19.65 0.36
C PRO A 2 -3.59 18.50 -0.49
N ASN A 3 -2.74 17.91 -1.34
CA ASN A 3 -3.10 16.85 -2.29
C ASN A 3 -2.39 15.52 -1.94
N TYR A 4 -2.19 15.25 -0.65
CA TYR A 4 -1.63 13.98 -0.19
C TYR A 4 -2.74 12.98 0.14
N TYR A 5 -2.38 11.71 0.10
CA TYR A 5 -3.26 10.58 0.38
C TYR A 5 -2.43 9.39 0.89
N THR A 6 -3.09 8.48 1.58
CA THR A 6 -2.58 7.13 1.86
C THR A 6 -3.24 6.12 0.93
N TYR A 7 -2.49 5.09 0.56
CA TYR A 7 -2.94 4.06 -0.35
C TYR A 7 -2.36 2.70 0.04
N ILE A 8 -3.03 1.66 -0.43
CA ILE A 8 -2.67 0.27 -0.20
C ILE A 8 -2.65 -0.49 -1.52
N TYR A 9 -1.74 -1.46 -1.64
CA TYR A 9 -1.74 -2.45 -2.71
C TYR A 9 -2.13 -3.82 -2.17
N LEU A 10 -3.01 -4.50 -2.90
CA LEU A 10 -3.48 -5.85 -2.59
C LEU A 10 -3.05 -6.83 -3.68
N ASP A 11 -2.72 -8.06 -3.28
CA ASP A 11 -2.28 -9.12 -4.20
C ASP A 11 -3.50 -9.89 -4.75
N PRO A 12 -3.89 -9.70 -6.02
CA PRO A 12 -5.10 -10.33 -6.59
C PRO A 12 -5.02 -11.87 -6.63
N ARG A 13 -3.82 -12.44 -6.46
CA ARG A 13 -3.60 -13.89 -6.45
C ARG A 13 -3.88 -14.51 -5.08
N LYS A 14 -4.19 -13.69 -4.08
CA LYS A 14 -4.48 -14.09 -2.70
C LYS A 14 -5.84 -13.53 -2.26
N PRO A 15 -6.95 -14.01 -2.86
CA PRO A 15 -8.28 -13.66 -2.41
C PRO A 15 -8.54 -14.22 -1.01
N GLY A 16 -9.33 -13.51 -0.22
CA GLY A 16 -9.70 -13.93 1.13
C GLY A 16 -10.22 -12.75 1.94
N TYR A 17 -10.81 -13.02 3.09
CA TYR A 17 -11.24 -11.98 4.02
C TYR A 17 -10.10 -11.64 4.98
N TYR A 18 -9.46 -10.48 4.77
CA TYR A 18 -8.34 -9.99 5.58
C TYR A 18 -8.79 -8.82 6.45
N GLU A 19 -8.99 -9.06 7.75
CA GLU A 19 -9.45 -8.04 8.69
C GLU A 19 -8.34 -7.62 9.67
N TYR A 20 -8.15 -6.31 9.82
CA TYR A 20 -7.18 -5.69 10.72
C TYR A 20 -7.84 -4.54 11.48
N LEU A 21 -8.12 -4.75 12.77
CA LEU A 21 -8.73 -3.74 13.66
C LEU A 21 -9.93 -3.00 13.02
N GLY A 22 -10.87 -3.76 12.44
CA GLY A 22 -12.11 -3.23 11.83
C GLY A 22 -11.96 -2.73 10.39
N ILE A 23 -10.79 -2.90 9.76
CA ILE A 23 -10.58 -2.63 8.33
C ILE A 23 -10.45 -3.96 7.62
N SER A 24 -11.29 -4.20 6.61
CA SER A 24 -11.31 -5.45 5.85
C SER A 24 -10.91 -5.25 4.38
N PHE A 25 -10.24 -6.25 3.82
CA PHE A 25 -9.91 -6.33 2.38
C PHE A 25 -10.24 -7.72 1.84
N ASP A 26 -10.66 -7.78 0.57
CA ASP A 26 -10.97 -9.04 -0.13
C ASP A 26 -9.72 -9.75 -0.68
N TYR A 27 -8.53 -9.14 -0.51
CA TYR A 27 -7.25 -9.63 -0.99
C TYR A 27 -6.12 -9.25 -0.03
N GLU A 28 -5.06 -10.07 0.01
CA GLU A 28 -3.95 -9.85 0.96
C GLU A 28 -3.27 -8.49 0.69
N PRO A 29 -3.22 -7.58 1.68
CA PRO A 29 -2.43 -6.37 1.57
C PRO A 29 -0.95 -6.69 1.60
N PHE A 30 -0.15 -6.04 0.75
CA PHE A 30 1.30 -6.26 0.73
C PHE A 30 2.14 -5.00 0.70
N TYR A 31 1.51 -3.83 0.59
CA TYR A 31 2.20 -2.55 0.62
C TYR A 31 1.25 -1.43 1.04
N ILE A 32 1.74 -0.56 1.91
CA ILE A 32 1.09 0.69 2.30
C ILE A 32 2.06 1.81 1.95
N GLY A 33 1.53 2.90 1.42
CA GLY A 33 2.32 4.09 1.18
C GLY A 33 1.51 5.37 1.31
N LYS A 34 2.20 6.48 1.54
CA LYS A 34 1.69 7.83 1.32
C LYS A 34 2.17 8.40 -0.02
N GLY A 35 1.40 9.31 -0.58
CA GLY A 35 1.83 10.01 -1.77
C GLY A 35 0.95 11.16 -2.17
N SER A 36 1.37 11.81 -3.25
CA SER A 36 0.63 12.85 -3.95
C SER A 36 0.71 12.57 -5.46
N SER A 37 -0.20 13.15 -6.23
CA SER A 37 -0.25 13.00 -7.69
C SER A 37 -0.25 11.52 -8.12
N VAL A 38 0.77 11.08 -8.86
CA VAL A 38 0.91 9.74 -9.48
C VAL A 38 1.65 8.71 -8.60
N ARG A 39 1.98 9.03 -7.34
CA ARG A 39 2.84 8.14 -6.53
C ARG A 39 2.22 6.75 -6.24
N TRP A 40 0.90 6.63 -6.22
CA TRP A 40 0.18 5.36 -6.10
C TRP A 40 0.20 4.47 -7.36
N TYR A 41 0.85 4.86 -8.45
CA TYR A 41 0.98 3.96 -9.61
C TYR A 41 2.15 2.98 -9.40
N PRO A 42 1.95 1.65 -9.57
CA PRO A 42 3.00 0.65 -9.41
C PRO A 42 4.21 0.88 -10.32
N SER A 43 3.97 1.40 -11.53
CA SER A 43 5.01 1.76 -12.49
C SER A 43 6.00 2.79 -11.93
N VAL A 44 5.56 3.71 -11.06
CA VAL A 44 6.44 4.69 -10.40
C VAL A 44 7.43 3.98 -9.47
N HIS A 45 6.96 2.98 -8.72
CA HIS A 45 7.81 2.21 -7.80
C HIS A 45 8.77 1.28 -8.52
N VAL A 46 8.40 0.78 -9.70
CA VAL A 46 9.31 -0.03 -10.53
C VAL A 46 10.32 0.83 -11.28
N GLY A 47 9.92 2.00 -11.78
CA GLY A 47 10.83 2.93 -12.47
C GLY A 47 11.80 3.65 -11.53
N ARG A 48 11.49 3.75 -10.24
CA ARG A 48 12.34 4.35 -9.19
C ARG A 48 12.34 3.45 -7.94
N PRO A 49 13.00 2.27 -8.02
CA PRO A 49 12.92 1.27 -6.97
C PRO A 49 13.57 1.76 -5.67
N ARG A 50 12.80 1.68 -4.58
CA ARG A 50 13.29 1.90 -3.20
C ARG A 50 13.30 0.63 -2.35
N SER A 51 12.60 -0.40 -2.83
CA SER A 51 12.50 -1.71 -2.18
C SER A 51 12.53 -2.78 -3.24
N GLU A 52 13.50 -3.67 -3.16
CA GLU A 52 13.61 -4.82 -4.04
C GLU A 52 12.41 -5.76 -3.86
N TYR A 53 11.98 -5.99 -2.60
CA TYR A 53 10.80 -6.79 -2.29
C TYR A 53 9.55 -6.26 -3.00
N LEU A 54 9.26 -4.97 -2.86
CA LEU A 54 8.09 -4.36 -3.51
C LEU A 54 8.20 -4.51 -5.03
N THR A 55 9.34 -4.13 -5.61
CA THR A 55 9.57 -4.17 -7.05
C THR A 55 9.38 -5.58 -7.60
N ASN A 56 9.94 -6.59 -6.92
CA ASN A 56 9.80 -7.99 -7.32
C ASN A 56 8.36 -8.50 -7.16
N LYS A 57 7.66 -8.11 -6.08
CA LYS A 57 6.25 -8.48 -5.91
C LYS A 57 5.36 -7.85 -6.99
N LEU A 58 5.57 -6.57 -7.31
CA LEU A 58 4.87 -5.87 -8.40
C LEU A 58 5.11 -6.52 -9.77
N LYS A 59 6.37 -6.88 -10.09
CA LYS A 59 6.71 -7.59 -11.33
C LYS A 59 6.05 -8.97 -11.41
N LYS A 60 6.02 -9.72 -10.30
CA LYS A 60 5.39 -11.05 -10.22
C LYS A 60 3.87 -11.02 -10.37
N ILE A 61 3.20 -9.97 -9.89
CA ILE A 61 1.75 -9.78 -10.04
C ILE A 61 1.42 -9.27 -11.46
N GLY A 62 2.29 -8.41 -12.00
CA GLY A 62 2.02 -7.61 -13.20
C GLY A 62 1.43 -6.25 -12.80
N LEU A 63 2.03 -5.16 -13.29
CA LEU A 63 1.74 -3.79 -12.81
C LEU A 63 0.27 -3.38 -12.95
N ASN A 64 -0.40 -3.88 -13.99
CA ASN A 64 -1.80 -3.58 -14.28
C ASN A 64 -2.78 -4.47 -13.49
N ASN A 65 -2.29 -5.56 -12.88
CA ASN A 65 -3.12 -6.49 -12.11
C ASN A 65 -3.16 -6.14 -10.63
N VAL A 66 -2.23 -5.31 -10.14
CA VAL A 66 -2.19 -4.90 -8.74
C VAL A 66 -3.44 -4.09 -8.41
N ILE A 67 -4.18 -4.54 -7.41
CA ILE A 67 -5.34 -3.81 -6.88
C ILE A 67 -4.81 -2.68 -6.00
N LYS A 68 -5.33 -1.48 -6.20
CA LYS A 68 -4.87 -0.26 -5.52
C LYS A 68 -6.06 0.48 -4.97
N LEU A 69 -6.04 0.77 -3.69
CA LEU A 69 -7.11 1.51 -3.02
C LEU A 69 -6.51 2.74 -2.34
N LYS A 70 -7.19 3.87 -2.43
CA LYS A 70 -6.92 5.01 -1.53
C LYS A 70 -7.63 4.72 -0.22
N LEU A 71 -6.91 4.88 0.89
CA LEU A 71 -7.47 4.71 2.23
C LEU A 71 -8.05 6.04 2.73
N ILE A 72 -7.27 7.11 2.63
CA ILE A 72 -7.68 8.47 2.97
C ILE A 72 -7.07 9.45 1.95
N ASP A 73 -7.83 10.46 1.53
CA ASP A 73 -7.40 11.51 0.62
C ASP A 73 -7.52 12.93 1.22
N ASN A 74 -7.11 13.94 0.44
CA ASN A 74 -7.14 15.36 0.82
C ASN A 74 -6.40 15.68 2.14
N LEU A 75 -5.31 14.95 2.39
CA LEU A 75 -4.49 15.09 3.59
C LEU A 75 -3.40 16.14 3.41
N SER A 76 -3.02 16.76 4.52
CA SER A 76 -1.71 17.40 4.64
C SER A 76 -0.60 16.35 4.52
N GLU A 77 0.64 16.77 4.22
CA GLU A 77 1.74 15.82 4.14
C GLU A 77 2.03 15.13 5.48
N SER A 78 1.93 15.89 6.58
CA SER A 78 2.13 15.39 7.94
C SER A 78 1.08 14.37 8.32
N ASP A 79 -0.19 14.63 8.01
CA ASP A 79 -1.27 13.67 8.31
C ASP A 79 -1.11 12.41 7.47
N ALA A 80 -0.79 12.55 6.17
CA ALA A 80 -0.53 11.39 5.31
C ALA A 80 0.64 10.54 5.82
N PHE A 81 1.64 11.14 6.45
CA PHE A 81 2.73 10.42 7.11
C PHE A 81 2.28 9.70 8.38
N LEU A 82 1.52 10.38 9.25
CA LEU A 82 0.97 9.78 10.46
C LEU A 82 0.06 8.57 10.12
N PHE A 83 -0.82 8.72 9.13
CA PHE A 83 -1.71 7.64 8.69
C PHE A 83 -0.94 6.49 8.03
N GLU A 84 0.11 6.75 7.25
CA GLU A 84 0.98 5.69 6.71
C GLU A 84 1.58 4.85 7.86
N GLN A 85 2.13 5.50 8.89
CA GLN A 85 2.67 4.79 10.05
C GLN A 85 1.59 4.03 10.82
N LEU A 86 0.40 4.63 11.00
CA LEU A 86 -0.72 3.99 11.67
C LEU A 86 -1.16 2.73 10.93
N TYR A 87 -1.41 2.79 9.62
CA TYR A 87 -1.84 1.64 8.84
C TYR A 87 -0.77 0.55 8.78
N ILE A 88 0.51 0.92 8.68
CA ILE A 88 1.62 -0.03 8.76
C ILE A 88 1.62 -0.76 10.11
N LYS A 89 1.36 -0.04 11.21
CA LYS A 89 1.27 -0.63 12.55
C LYS A 89 0.05 -1.55 12.72
N ILE A 90 -1.08 -1.19 12.11
CA ILE A 90 -2.33 -1.97 12.19
C ILE A 90 -2.21 -3.29 11.39
N ILE A 91 -1.65 -3.23 10.18
CA ILE A 91 -1.57 -4.39 9.27
C ILE A 91 -0.31 -5.23 9.52
N GLY A 92 0.77 -4.59 9.96
CA GLY A 92 2.06 -5.21 10.18
C GLY A 92 2.93 -5.26 8.91
N ARG A 93 4.15 -5.80 9.08
CA ARG A 93 5.17 -5.88 8.03
C ARG A 93 5.80 -7.27 7.98
N LYS A 94 5.85 -7.87 6.79
CA LYS A 94 6.53 -9.17 6.57
C LYS A 94 7.94 -9.24 7.12
N CYS A 95 8.76 -8.21 6.89
CA CYS A 95 10.19 -8.25 7.21
C CYS A 95 10.49 -8.33 8.71
N VAL A 96 9.51 -8.02 9.57
CA VAL A 96 9.61 -8.13 11.03
C VAL A 96 8.64 -9.18 11.60
N GLY A 97 7.93 -9.93 10.74
CA GLY A 97 7.03 -11.01 11.17
C GLY A 97 5.71 -10.56 11.79
N GLU A 98 5.36 -9.28 11.69
CA GLU A 98 4.15 -8.70 12.32
C GLU A 98 2.90 -8.75 11.43
N GLY A 99 3.08 -9.05 10.13
CA GLY A 99 2.02 -9.02 9.13
C GLY A 99 2.42 -9.74 7.84
N PRO A 100 1.55 -9.75 6.83
CA PRO A 100 1.76 -10.46 5.57
C PRO A 100 2.99 -9.98 4.77
#